data_AF-A0A0Q9Y789-F1
#
_entry.id   AF-A0A0Q9Y789-F1
#
_cell.length_a   1.000
_cell.length_b   1.000
_cell.length_c   1.000
_cell.angle_alpha   90.00
_cell.angle_beta   90.00
_cell.angle_gamma   90.00
#
_symmetry.space_group_name_H-M   'P 1'
#
loop_
_entity.id
_entity.type
_entity.pdbx_description
1 polymer ?
#
loop_
_entity_poly.entity_id
_entity_poly.type
_entity_poly.pdbx_seq_one_letter_code
_entity_poly.pdbx_strand_id
1 'polypeptide(L)'
;MKKKFTYPFLWGMLGLGMLILGTASLVLVNFTKILHIFILILFVSQLTLSLMKRGNTKFITWLASSGTIVILLELVFLLHYHYILLCVNAFAAIIMGFLLLVFSMNSARRAQTQKGQQAKRYKIFMIGVKSLGAIAGVLMVAIVGFIMLLAVSPKLGIHLFFDQTNSYHPEKKSTETVMKDGTLYINDIQYGTKYPNSFLDIYISHHDRTTVRPTYIFIHGGGFVTGDKVEEDKAGRSEFDYYTSFTNAGYNLLHLIYKCWI
;
A
#
# COMPACT_ATOMS: atom_id res chain seq x y z
N MET A 1 -41.94 -16.48 -13.48
CA MET A 1 -41.46 -15.27 -14.22
C MET A 1 -40.91 -14.20 -13.27
N LYS A 2 -39.64 -14.28 -12.80
CA LYS A 2 -39.01 -13.26 -11.92
C LYS A 2 -37.48 -13.08 -12.10
N LYS A 3 -36.92 -13.27 -13.31
CA LYS A 3 -35.43 -13.30 -13.50
C LYS A 3 -34.80 -12.12 -14.28
N LYS A 4 -35.54 -11.12 -14.74
CA LYS A 4 -34.94 -10.07 -15.62
C LYS A 4 -34.17 -8.95 -14.89
N PHE A 5 -34.41 -8.70 -13.60
CA PHE A 5 -33.86 -7.53 -12.88
C PHE A 5 -32.66 -7.82 -11.96
N THR A 6 -32.31 -9.08 -11.71
CA THR A 6 -31.15 -9.43 -10.87
C THR A 6 -29.81 -9.17 -11.56
N TYR A 7 -29.75 -9.25 -12.88
CA TYR A 7 -28.49 -9.14 -13.62
C TYR A 7 -27.84 -7.75 -13.57
N PRO A 8 -28.53 -6.61 -13.84
CA PRO A 8 -27.88 -5.29 -13.81
C PRO A 8 -27.29 -4.94 -12.45
N PHE A 9 -27.99 -5.29 -11.36
CA PHE A 9 -27.51 -5.06 -10.01
C PHE A 9 -26.21 -5.80 -9.70
N LEU A 10 -26.16 -7.10 -10.03
CA LEU A 10 -24.96 -7.93 -9.83
C LEU A 10 -23.75 -7.40 -10.62
N TRP A 11 -23.95 -6.94 -11.87
CA TRP A 11 -22.89 -6.30 -12.64
C TRP A 11 -22.36 -5.03 -11.97
N GLY A 12 -23.24 -4.22 -11.39
CA GLY A 12 -22.86 -2.99 -10.68
C GLY A 12 -22.07 -3.28 -9.41
N MET A 13 -22.46 -4.29 -8.63
CA MET A 13 -21.74 -4.71 -7.43
C MET A 13 -20.35 -5.24 -7.74
N LEU A 14 -20.24 -6.13 -8.75
CA LEU A 14 -18.93 -6.62 -9.21
C LEU A 14 -18.06 -5.46 -9.69
N GLY A 15 -18.63 -4.55 -10.47
CA GLY A 15 -17.92 -3.40 -10.99
C GLY A 15 -17.35 -2.50 -9.88
N LEU A 16 -18.16 -2.21 -8.86
CA LEU A 16 -17.72 -1.43 -7.71
C LEU A 16 -16.62 -2.15 -6.91
N GLY A 17 -16.79 -3.45 -6.65
CA GLY A 17 -15.80 -4.25 -5.94
C GLY A 17 -14.45 -4.28 -6.65
N MET A 18 -14.44 -4.45 -7.99
CA MET A 18 -13.22 -4.46 -8.78
C MET A 18 -12.51 -3.10 -8.76
N LEU A 19 -13.27 -2.00 -8.76
CA LEU A 19 -12.72 -0.65 -8.73
C LEU A 19 -12.05 -0.35 -7.37
N ILE A 20 -12.72 -0.72 -6.28
CA ILE A 20 -12.19 -0.54 -4.91
C ILE A 20 -10.96 -1.41 -4.70
N LEU A 21 -11.04 -2.72 -4.97
CA LEU A 21 -9.94 -3.64 -4.71
C LEU A 21 -8.76 -3.42 -5.65
N GLY A 22 -9.01 -3.12 -6.93
CA GLY A 22 -7.94 -2.76 -7.88
C GLY A 22 -7.18 -1.52 -7.41
N THR A 23 -7.87 -0.48 -6.95
CA THR A 23 -7.22 0.72 -6.40
C THR A 23 -6.47 0.41 -5.10
N ALA A 24 -7.09 -0.32 -4.17
CA ALA A 24 -6.48 -0.69 -2.90
C ALA A 24 -5.20 -1.52 -3.09
N SER A 25 -5.17 -2.40 -4.10
CA SER A 25 -4.00 -3.25 -4.39
C SER A 25 -2.75 -2.46 -4.81
N LEU A 26 -2.92 -1.27 -5.39
CA LEU A 26 -1.80 -0.39 -5.76
C LEU A 26 -1.21 0.35 -4.56
N VAL A 27 -1.98 0.51 -3.48
CA VAL A 27 -1.58 1.28 -2.29
C VAL A 27 -1.14 0.36 -1.16
N LEU A 28 -1.86 -0.74 -0.93
CA LEU A 28 -1.64 -1.67 0.18
C LEU A 28 -0.70 -2.81 -0.22
N VAL A 29 0.55 -2.46 -0.55
CA VAL A 29 1.54 -3.40 -1.13
C VAL A 29 1.77 -4.65 -0.24
N ASN A 30 1.71 -4.47 1.09
CA ASN A 30 1.88 -5.55 2.06
C ASN A 30 0.69 -6.53 2.11
N PHE A 31 -0.48 -6.14 1.62
CA PHE A 31 -1.70 -6.96 1.59
C PHE A 31 -2.04 -7.48 0.18
N THR A 32 -1.13 -7.29 -0.78
CA THR A 32 -1.36 -7.56 -2.20
C THR A 32 -1.86 -8.98 -2.48
N LYS A 33 -1.22 -10.01 -1.93
CA LYS A 33 -1.66 -11.41 -2.15
C LYS A 33 -3.12 -11.63 -1.75
N ILE A 34 -3.53 -11.14 -0.59
CA ILE A 34 -4.90 -11.29 -0.08
C ILE A 34 -5.87 -10.51 -0.96
N LEU A 35 -5.54 -9.26 -1.30
CA LEU A 35 -6.38 -8.42 -2.16
C LEU A 35 -6.58 -9.04 -3.54
N HIS A 36 -5.54 -9.62 -4.14
CA HIS A 36 -5.62 -10.26 -5.45
C HIS A 36 -6.39 -11.59 -5.44
N ILE A 37 -6.45 -12.31 -4.32
CA ILE A 37 -7.38 -13.45 -4.16
C ILE A 37 -8.84 -12.95 -4.27
N PHE A 38 -9.17 -11.81 -3.65
CA PHE A 38 -10.51 -11.24 -3.78
C PHE A 38 -10.78 -10.71 -5.20
N ILE A 39 -9.80 -10.08 -5.86
CA ILE A 39 -9.92 -9.66 -7.26
C ILE A 39 -10.18 -10.86 -8.17
N LEU A 40 -9.46 -11.97 -7.97
CA LEU A 40 -9.66 -13.22 -8.69
C LEU A 40 -11.10 -13.74 -8.52
N ILE A 41 -11.63 -13.75 -7.29
CA ILE A 41 -13.03 -14.15 -7.02
C ILE A 41 -14.02 -13.27 -7.79
N LEU A 42 -13.76 -11.95 -7.87
CA LEU A 42 -14.61 -11.04 -8.63
C LEU A 42 -14.56 -11.31 -10.13
N PHE A 43 -13.39 -11.60 -10.71
CA PHE A 43 -13.27 -11.95 -12.13
C PHE A 43 -13.92 -13.31 -12.44
N VAL A 44 -13.77 -14.32 -11.57
CA VAL A 44 -14.49 -15.59 -11.70
C VAL A 44 -16.00 -15.39 -11.65
N SER A 45 -16.48 -14.52 -10.75
CA SER A 45 -17.89 -14.16 -10.64
C SER A 45 -18.39 -13.45 -11.92
N GLN A 46 -17.59 -12.53 -12.45
CA GLN A 46 -17.85 -11.81 -13.71
C GLN A 46 -17.92 -12.78 -14.91
N LEU A 47 -17.00 -13.73 -15.01
CA LEU A 47 -17.01 -14.77 -16.03
C LEU A 47 -18.28 -15.64 -15.91
N THR A 48 -18.58 -16.11 -14.71
CA THR A 48 -19.77 -16.93 -14.43
C THR A 48 -21.05 -16.22 -14.85
N LEU A 49 -21.23 -14.95 -14.47
CA LEU A 49 -22.39 -14.16 -14.87
C LEU A 49 -22.46 -13.92 -16.38
N SER A 50 -21.31 -13.80 -17.06
CA SER A 50 -21.24 -13.64 -18.51
C SER A 50 -21.77 -14.91 -19.21
N LEU A 51 -21.34 -16.08 -18.73
CA LEU A 51 -21.77 -17.39 -19.25
C LEU A 51 -23.25 -17.71 -18.94
N MET A 52 -23.73 -17.31 -17.76
CA MET A 52 -25.13 -17.55 -17.35
C MET A 52 -26.15 -16.69 -18.11
N LYS A 53 -25.71 -15.62 -18.78
CA LYS A 53 -26.62 -14.69 -19.45
C LYS A 53 -27.10 -15.28 -20.78
N ARG A 54 -28.39 -15.66 -20.84
CA ARG A 54 -29.05 -16.07 -22.09
C ARG A 54 -29.14 -14.90 -23.07
N GLY A 55 -28.47 -15.02 -24.21
CA GLY A 55 -28.41 -14.03 -25.29
C GLY A 55 -26.97 -13.65 -25.60
N ASN A 56 -26.44 -14.18 -26.70
CA ASN A 56 -25.05 -13.95 -27.11
C ASN A 56 -24.94 -12.59 -27.80
N THR A 57 -24.50 -11.58 -27.05
CA THR A 57 -24.14 -10.28 -27.63
C THR A 57 -22.63 -10.19 -27.67
N LYS A 58 -22.06 -9.59 -28.73
CA LYS A 58 -20.60 -9.39 -28.88
C LYS A 58 -19.94 -8.86 -27.60
N PHE A 59 -20.64 -7.99 -26.87
CA PHE A 59 -20.18 -7.43 -25.60
C PHE A 59 -20.05 -8.47 -24.46
N ILE A 60 -21.00 -9.41 -24.34
CA ILE A 60 -20.94 -10.46 -23.30
C ILE A 60 -19.86 -11.49 -23.63
N THR A 61 -19.68 -11.81 -24.91
CA THR A 61 -18.55 -12.64 -25.35
C THR A 61 -17.22 -11.96 -25.02
N TRP A 62 -17.11 -10.66 -25.31
CA TRP A 62 -15.91 -9.88 -24.99
C TRP A 62 -15.62 -9.86 -23.49
N LEU A 63 -16.63 -9.61 -22.65
CA LEU A 63 -16.48 -9.65 -21.19
C LEU A 63 -15.99 -11.01 -20.69
N ALA A 64 -16.54 -12.10 -21.23
CA ALA A 64 -16.10 -13.45 -20.87
C ALA A 64 -14.63 -13.66 -21.26
N SER A 65 -14.24 -13.34 -22.50
CA SER A 65 -12.87 -13.49 -22.99
C SER A 65 -11.86 -12.64 -22.19
N SER A 66 -12.17 -11.37 -21.93
CA SER A 66 -11.30 -10.50 -21.14
C SER A 66 -11.17 -11.02 -19.70
N GLY A 67 -12.27 -11.50 -19.12
CA GLY A 67 -12.28 -12.09 -17.78
C GLY A 67 -11.35 -13.31 -17.69
N THR A 68 -11.43 -14.22 -18.67
CA THR A 68 -10.55 -15.38 -18.73
C THR A 68 -9.07 -15.00 -18.81
N ILE A 69 -8.71 -13.99 -19.61
CA ILE A 69 -7.33 -13.52 -19.72
C ILE A 69 -6.84 -12.99 -18.36
N VAL A 70 -7.62 -12.13 -17.70
CA VAL A 70 -7.21 -11.55 -16.42
C VAL A 70 -7.13 -12.62 -15.32
N ILE A 71 -8.04 -13.61 -15.30
CA ILE A 71 -7.96 -14.75 -14.37
C ILE A 71 -6.62 -15.49 -14.53
N LEU A 72 -6.17 -15.74 -15.76
CA LEU A 72 -4.89 -16.40 -15.99
C LEU A 72 -3.72 -15.55 -15.50
N LEU A 73 -3.73 -14.24 -15.77
CA LEU A 73 -2.70 -13.32 -15.28
C LEU A 73 -2.69 -13.22 -13.74
N GLU A 74 -3.86 -13.26 -13.09
CA GLU A 74 -3.97 -13.30 -11.63
C GLU A 74 -3.39 -14.59 -11.04
N LEU A 75 -3.66 -15.74 -11.65
CA LEU A 75 -3.06 -17.00 -11.22
C LEU A 75 -1.55 -16.98 -11.36
N VAL A 76 -1.02 -16.46 -12.48
CA VAL A 76 0.43 -16.31 -12.67
C VAL A 76 1.02 -15.39 -11.60
N PHE A 77 0.38 -14.25 -11.31
CA PHE A 77 0.81 -13.32 -10.27
C PHE A 77 0.81 -13.96 -8.86
N LEU A 78 -0.23 -14.70 -8.52
CA LEU A 78 -0.36 -15.34 -7.21
C LEU A 78 0.69 -16.44 -6.98
N LEU A 79 1.11 -17.11 -8.06
CA LEU A 79 2.19 -18.12 -8.02
C LEU A 79 3.58 -17.49 -8.09
N HIS A 80 3.74 -16.44 -8.91
CA HIS A 80 5.00 -15.76 -9.19
C HIS A 80 4.81 -14.25 -9.05
N TYR A 81 5.23 -13.73 -7.90
CA TYR A 81 5.11 -12.30 -7.62
C TYR A 81 6.03 -11.49 -8.55
N HIS A 82 5.42 -10.72 -9.44
CA HIS A 82 6.10 -9.72 -10.27
C HIS A 82 5.36 -8.38 -10.18
N TYR A 83 6.09 -7.31 -9.90
CA TYR A 83 5.50 -5.97 -9.75
C TYR A 83 4.77 -5.49 -11.02
N ILE A 84 5.26 -5.84 -12.21
CA ILE A 84 4.58 -5.52 -13.46
C ILE A 84 3.21 -6.21 -13.55
N LEU A 85 3.11 -7.47 -13.13
CA LEU A 85 1.85 -8.20 -13.10
C LEU A 85 0.86 -7.63 -12.08
N LEU A 86 1.36 -7.19 -10.91
CA LEU A 86 0.57 -6.45 -9.93
C LEU A 86 -0.13 -5.25 -10.58
N CYS A 87 0.64 -4.38 -11.24
CA CYS A 87 0.11 -3.20 -11.89
C CYS A 87 -0.89 -3.55 -13.00
N VAL A 88 -0.54 -4.48 -13.89
CA VAL A 88 -1.40 -4.90 -15.01
C VAL A 88 -2.75 -5.43 -14.49
N ASN A 89 -2.74 -6.30 -13.49
CA ASN A 89 -3.95 -6.89 -12.92
C ASN A 89 -4.80 -5.83 -12.20
N ALA A 90 -4.17 -4.95 -11.43
CA ALA A 90 -4.86 -3.86 -10.74
C ALA A 90 -5.55 -2.90 -11.71
N PHE A 91 -4.86 -2.47 -12.78
CA PHE A 91 -5.46 -1.63 -13.82
C PHE A 91 -6.56 -2.35 -14.59
N ALA A 92 -6.38 -3.65 -14.89
CA ALA A 92 -7.43 -4.45 -15.52
C ALA A 92 -8.70 -4.51 -14.64
N ALA A 93 -8.55 -4.69 -13.32
CA ALA A 93 -9.66 -4.65 -12.36
C ALA A 93 -10.35 -3.27 -12.34
N ILE A 94 -9.59 -2.17 -12.31
CA ILE A 94 -10.15 -0.80 -12.32
C ILE A 94 -10.93 -0.54 -13.61
N ILE A 95 -10.35 -0.84 -14.77
CA ILE A 95 -10.98 -0.63 -16.08
C ILE A 95 -12.24 -1.50 -16.21
N MET A 96 -12.15 -2.79 -15.87
CA MET A 96 -13.30 -3.69 -15.90
C MET A 96 -14.39 -3.24 -14.94
N GLY A 97 -13.99 -2.79 -13.75
CA GLY A 97 -14.89 -2.23 -12.75
C GLY A 97 -15.73 -1.08 -13.28
N PHE A 98 -15.06 -0.13 -13.94
CA PHE A 98 -15.70 1.01 -14.59
C PHE A 98 -16.66 0.56 -15.72
N LEU A 99 -16.22 -0.34 -16.60
CA LEU A 99 -17.05 -0.83 -17.71
C LEU A 99 -18.31 -1.55 -17.22
N LEU A 100 -18.21 -2.36 -16.17
CA LEU A 100 -19.35 -3.07 -15.57
C LEU A 100 -20.35 -2.12 -14.91
N LEU A 101 -19.87 -1.04 -14.28
CA LEU A 101 -20.73 0.01 -13.73
C LEU A 101 -21.50 0.74 -14.83
N VAL A 102 -20.82 1.17 -15.90
CA VAL A 102 -21.46 1.81 -17.05
C VAL A 102 -22.48 0.87 -17.69
N PHE A 103 -22.11 -0.40 -17.87
CA PHE A 103 -22.99 -1.43 -18.41
C PHE A 103 -24.23 -1.67 -17.54
N SER A 104 -24.05 -1.73 -16.22
CA SER A 104 -25.12 -1.86 -15.23
C SER A 104 -26.12 -0.71 -15.36
N MET A 105 -25.61 0.53 -15.39
CA MET A 105 -26.44 1.73 -15.53
C MET A 105 -27.21 1.75 -16.85
N ASN A 106 -26.55 1.43 -17.97
CA ASN A 106 -27.19 1.39 -19.29
C ASN A 106 -28.26 0.30 -19.38
N SER A 107 -27.97 -0.89 -18.83
CA SER A 107 -28.92 -2.00 -18.78
C SER A 107 -30.13 -1.68 -17.91
N ALA A 108 -29.92 -1.04 -16.76
CA ALA A 108 -30.98 -0.57 -15.90
C ALA A 108 -31.87 0.48 -16.61
N ARG A 109 -31.27 1.47 -17.29
CA ARG A 109 -32.00 2.48 -18.07
C ARG A 109 -32.91 1.87 -19.13
N ARG A 110 -32.41 0.90 -19.90
CA ARG A 110 -33.21 0.22 -20.94
C ARG A 110 -34.41 -0.54 -20.35
N ALA A 111 -34.24 -1.16 -19.18
CA ALA A 111 -35.31 -1.87 -18.48
C ALA A 111 -36.42 -0.94 -17.96
N GLN A 112 -36.09 0.32 -17.66
CA GLN A 112 -37.06 1.35 -17.24
C GLN A 112 -38.02 1.75 -18.37
N THR A 113 -37.52 1.89 -19.59
CA THR A 113 -38.31 2.31 -20.77
C THR A 113 -39.44 1.33 -21.14
N GLN A 114 -39.45 0.11 -20.58
CA GLN A 114 -40.39 -0.94 -20.98
C GLN A 114 -41.60 -1.17 -20.04
N LYS A 115 -41.68 -0.63 -18.80
CA LYS A 115 -42.88 -0.81 -17.93
C LYS A 115 -43.17 0.36 -16.97
N GLY A 116 -44.36 0.97 -17.13
CA GLY A 116 -44.79 2.23 -16.50
C GLY A 116 -45.14 2.26 -15.00
N GLN A 117 -45.32 1.14 -14.30
CA GLN A 117 -45.70 1.15 -12.86
C GLN A 117 -44.56 0.79 -11.89
N GLN A 118 -43.46 0.21 -12.40
CA GLN A 118 -42.30 -0.21 -11.60
C GLN A 118 -41.16 0.82 -11.60
N ALA A 119 -41.44 2.01 -12.13
CA ALA A 119 -40.54 3.16 -12.25
C ALA A 119 -40.12 3.77 -10.89
N LYS A 120 -40.91 3.56 -9.82
CA LYS A 120 -40.63 4.13 -8.48
C LYS A 120 -39.43 3.45 -7.79
N ARG A 121 -39.37 2.11 -7.77
CA ARG A 121 -38.23 1.33 -7.23
C ARG A 121 -36.96 1.53 -8.07
N TYR A 122 -37.11 1.62 -9.39
CA TYR A 122 -36.02 1.96 -10.29
C TYR A 122 -35.49 3.39 -10.07
N LYS A 123 -36.37 4.39 -9.88
CA LYS A 123 -35.94 5.77 -9.59
C LYS A 123 -35.12 5.80 -8.31
N ILE A 124 -35.59 5.14 -7.24
CA ILE A 124 -34.86 5.06 -5.96
C ILE A 124 -33.52 4.35 -6.14
N PHE A 125 -33.47 3.23 -6.88
CA PHE A 125 -32.23 2.52 -7.16
C PHE A 125 -31.23 3.33 -7.99
N MET A 126 -31.68 3.99 -9.06
CA MET A 126 -30.82 4.83 -9.90
C MET A 126 -30.36 6.09 -9.17
N ILE A 127 -31.19 6.66 -8.31
CA ILE A 127 -30.77 7.73 -7.40
C ILE A 127 -29.66 7.19 -6.51
N GLY A 128 -29.84 6.00 -5.90
CA GLY A 128 -28.83 5.34 -5.08
C GLY A 128 -27.52 5.03 -5.81
N VAL A 129 -27.57 4.50 -7.03
CA VAL A 129 -26.35 4.21 -7.82
C VAL A 129 -25.68 5.49 -8.31
N LYS A 130 -26.44 6.51 -8.71
CA LYS A 130 -25.88 7.80 -9.09
C LYS A 130 -25.27 8.52 -7.90
N SER A 131 -25.94 8.51 -6.75
CA SER A 131 -25.42 9.13 -5.53
C SER A 131 -24.19 8.37 -5.03
N LEU A 132 -24.23 7.04 -4.97
CA LEU A 132 -23.09 6.23 -4.56
C LEU A 132 -21.91 6.36 -5.54
N GLY A 133 -22.18 6.39 -6.85
CA GLY A 133 -21.16 6.60 -7.89
C GLY A 133 -20.58 8.02 -7.85
N ALA A 134 -21.40 9.04 -7.59
CA ALA A 134 -20.94 10.41 -7.38
C ALA A 134 -20.10 10.53 -6.11
N ILE A 135 -20.54 9.93 -5.00
CA ILE A 135 -19.81 9.89 -3.74
C ILE A 135 -18.47 9.17 -3.94
N ALA A 136 -18.47 8.00 -4.59
CA ALA A 136 -17.25 7.24 -4.89
C ALA A 136 -16.32 8.02 -5.83
N GLY A 137 -16.86 8.72 -6.83
CA GLY A 137 -16.08 9.60 -7.72
C GLY A 137 -15.45 10.77 -6.98
N VAL A 138 -16.21 11.45 -6.12
CA VAL A 138 -15.71 12.54 -5.27
C VAL A 138 -14.65 12.03 -4.30
N LEU A 139 -14.88 10.87 -3.65
CA LEU A 139 -13.91 10.21 -2.80
C LEU A 139 -12.63 9.84 -3.55
N MET A 140 -12.75 9.27 -4.76
CA MET A 140 -11.58 8.94 -5.58
C MET A 140 -10.79 10.19 -5.96
N VAL A 141 -11.46 11.26 -6.41
CA VAL A 141 -10.79 12.53 -6.71
C VAL A 141 -10.14 13.12 -5.46
N ALA A 142 -10.81 13.06 -4.31
CA ALA A 142 -10.26 13.53 -3.04
C ALA A 142 -9.05 12.69 -2.59
N ILE A 143 -9.12 11.37 -2.68
CA ILE A 143 -8.03 10.45 -2.34
C ILE A 143 -6.85 10.65 -3.27
N VAL A 144 -7.07 10.68 -4.59
CA VAL A 144 -6.00 10.91 -5.57
C VAL A 144 -5.41 12.31 -5.40
N GLY A 145 -6.26 13.33 -5.21
CA GLY A 145 -5.82 14.70 -4.95
C GLY A 145 -5.01 14.81 -3.65
N PHE A 146 -5.41 14.10 -2.60
CA PHE A 146 -4.67 14.01 -1.35
C PHE A 146 -3.33 13.29 -1.54
N ILE A 147 -3.28 12.16 -2.25
CA ILE A 147 -2.03 11.47 -2.56
C ILE A 147 -1.09 12.37 -3.38
N MET A 148 -1.62 13.09 -4.38
CA MET A 148 -0.84 14.05 -5.17
C MET A 148 -0.34 15.22 -4.31
N LEU A 149 -1.15 15.72 -3.38
CA LEU A 149 -0.75 16.74 -2.41
C LEU A 149 0.39 16.23 -1.52
N LEU A 150 0.30 15.00 -1.02
CA LEU A 150 1.36 14.37 -0.23
C LEU A 150 2.63 14.14 -1.06
N ALA A 151 2.50 13.81 -2.34
CA ALA A 151 3.64 13.61 -3.24
C ALA A 151 4.36 14.94 -3.56
N VAL A 152 3.62 16.03 -3.75
CA VAL A 152 4.19 17.38 -4.02
C VAL A 152 4.67 18.06 -2.74
N SER A 153 4.00 17.84 -1.62
CA SER A 153 4.26 18.48 -0.32
C SER A 153 4.31 17.44 0.78
N PRO A 154 5.39 16.64 0.85
CA PRO A 154 5.54 15.57 1.86
C PRO A 154 5.48 16.10 3.29
N LYS A 155 5.83 17.39 3.51
CA LYS A 155 5.65 18.13 4.79
C LYS A 155 4.31 17.84 5.47
N LEU A 156 3.21 17.91 4.73
CA LEU A 156 1.86 17.73 5.26
C LEU A 156 1.65 16.29 5.74
N GLY A 157 2.14 15.30 4.98
CA GLY A 157 2.06 13.89 5.36
C GLY A 157 2.88 13.59 6.60
N ILE A 158 4.08 14.17 6.69
CA ILE A 158 4.96 14.02 7.85
C ILE A 158 4.23 14.51 9.11
N HIS A 159 3.71 15.74 9.10
CA HIS A 159 2.98 16.29 10.25
C HIS A 159 1.69 15.54 10.61
N LEU A 160 0.98 14.98 9.63
CA LEU A 160 -0.30 14.29 9.89
C LEU A 160 -0.12 12.86 10.42
N PHE A 161 0.96 12.18 10.04
CA PHE A 161 1.13 10.75 10.29
C PHE A 161 2.31 10.40 11.20
N PHE A 162 3.23 11.34 11.45
CA PHE A 162 4.44 11.10 12.24
C PHE A 162 4.60 12.18 13.32
N ASP A 163 4.76 11.75 14.57
CA ASP A 163 5.02 12.63 15.71
C ASP A 163 6.54 12.81 15.91
N GLN A 164 7.22 13.27 14.86
CA GLN A 164 8.67 13.42 14.85
C GLN A 164 9.03 14.92 14.97
N THR A 165 9.72 15.28 16.04
CA THR A 165 10.25 16.65 16.24
C THR A 165 11.77 16.64 16.12
N ASN A 166 12.29 17.56 15.29
CA ASN A 166 13.72 17.73 15.12
C ASN A 166 14.33 18.41 16.35
N SER A 167 15.43 17.87 16.88
CA SER A 167 16.09 18.39 18.09
C SER A 167 17.57 18.68 17.86
N TYR A 168 18.06 19.81 18.38
CA TYR A 168 19.50 20.11 18.48
C TYR A 168 20.13 19.58 19.77
N HIS A 169 19.34 18.92 20.61
CA HIS A 169 19.76 18.30 21.85
C HIS A 169 19.72 16.78 21.73
N PRO A 170 20.63 16.07 22.43
CA PRO A 170 20.64 14.62 22.40
C PRO A 170 19.37 14.09 23.05
N GLU A 171 18.87 12.95 22.55
CA GLU A 171 17.65 12.34 23.09
C GLU A 171 17.86 11.83 24.51
N LYS A 172 19.06 11.29 24.78
CA LYS A 172 19.51 10.88 26.11
C LYS A 172 20.83 11.55 26.43
N LYS A 173 21.14 11.70 27.72
CA LYS A 173 22.48 12.09 28.13
C LYS A 173 23.48 11.07 27.58
N SER A 174 24.55 11.55 26.96
CA SER A 174 25.62 10.67 26.46
C SER A 174 26.22 9.89 27.64
N THR A 175 26.28 8.57 27.48
CA THR A 175 26.79 7.61 28.46
C THR A 175 27.65 6.57 27.76
N GLU A 176 28.59 6.02 28.52
CA GLU A 176 29.42 4.91 28.10
C GLU A 176 28.96 3.65 28.85
N THR A 177 28.69 2.58 28.11
CA THR A 177 28.24 1.30 28.68
C THR A 177 29.02 0.16 28.06
N VAL A 178 29.57 -0.72 28.90
CA VAL A 178 30.16 -1.98 28.43
C VAL A 178 29.05 -3.02 28.29
N MET A 179 28.85 -3.51 27.08
CA MET A 179 27.86 -4.54 26.75
C MET A 179 28.33 -5.92 27.22
N LYS A 180 27.40 -6.89 27.23
CA LYS A 180 27.68 -8.26 27.72
C LYS A 180 28.78 -9.00 26.96
N ASP A 181 28.97 -8.67 25.69
CA ASP A 181 29.99 -9.23 24.79
C ASP A 181 31.35 -8.52 24.89
N GLY A 182 31.47 -7.51 25.76
CA GLY A 182 32.68 -6.70 25.90
C GLY A 182 32.78 -5.53 24.92
N THR A 183 31.76 -5.29 24.09
CA THR A 183 31.68 -4.09 23.25
C THR A 183 31.47 -2.86 24.12
N LEU A 184 32.24 -1.79 23.91
CA LEU A 184 31.97 -0.50 24.53
C LEU A 184 31.01 0.29 23.63
N TYR A 185 29.83 0.61 24.18
CA TYR A 185 28.82 1.42 23.54
C TYR A 185 28.82 2.84 24.11
N ILE A 186 28.83 3.84 23.23
CA ILE A 186 28.73 5.25 23.59
C ILE A 186 27.58 5.87 22.81
N ASN A 187 26.57 6.40 23.50
CA ASN A 187 25.39 6.97 22.86
C ASN A 187 25.47 8.49 22.68
N ASP A 188 24.73 8.98 21.70
CA ASP A 188 24.39 10.40 21.50
C ASP A 188 25.57 11.37 21.47
N ILE A 189 26.64 10.98 20.77
CA ILE A 189 27.77 11.86 20.49
C ILE A 189 27.38 12.83 19.38
N GLN A 190 27.45 14.13 19.66
CA GLN A 190 27.18 15.18 18.67
C GLN A 190 28.31 15.23 17.64
N TYR A 191 27.98 15.08 16.36
CA TYR A 191 28.95 15.21 15.25
C TYR A 191 28.77 16.52 14.46
N GLY A 192 27.67 17.26 14.70
CA GLY A 192 27.40 18.51 14.00
C GLY A 192 26.45 19.44 14.76
N THR A 193 26.55 20.74 14.49
CA THR A 193 25.73 21.79 15.12
C THR A 193 24.87 22.54 14.11
N LYS A 194 25.20 22.48 12.82
CA LYS A 194 24.49 23.19 11.76
C LYS A 194 23.05 22.71 11.59
N TYR A 195 22.79 21.46 11.94
CA TYR A 195 21.58 20.77 11.58
C TYR A 195 21.06 19.88 12.73
N PRO A 196 19.73 19.76 12.92
CA PRO A 196 19.17 19.02 14.04
C PRO A 196 19.43 17.51 13.88
N ASN A 197 19.39 16.79 15.00
CA ASN A 197 19.58 15.35 15.11
C ASN A 197 20.97 14.86 14.64
N SER A 198 21.97 15.75 14.65
CA SER A 198 23.36 15.44 14.29
C SER A 198 24.09 14.70 15.42
N PHE A 199 23.54 13.56 15.84
CA PHE A 199 24.09 12.68 16.88
C PHE A 199 24.35 11.28 16.34
N LEU A 200 25.38 10.61 16.84
CA LEU A 200 25.74 9.25 16.47
C LEU A 200 26.00 8.40 17.71
N ASP A 201 25.96 7.09 17.54
CA ASP A 201 26.43 6.13 18.54
C ASP A 201 27.70 5.43 18.04
N ILE A 202 28.56 5.05 18.99
CA ILE A 202 29.82 4.37 18.73
C ILE A 202 29.83 3.04 19.45
N TYR A 203 30.19 1.98 18.73
CA TYR A 203 30.47 0.66 19.27
C TYR A 203 31.94 0.34 19.03
N ILE A 204 32.70 0.15 20.10
CA ILE A 204 34.14 -0.12 20.07
C ILE A 204 34.38 -1.57 20.44
N SER A 205 35.01 -2.31 19.53
CA SER A 205 35.32 -3.72 19.71
C SER A 205 36.25 -3.94 20.91
N HIS A 206 35.89 -4.91 21.76
CA HIS A 206 36.62 -5.31 22.96
C HIS A 206 36.91 -4.19 23.96
N HIS A 207 36.17 -3.08 23.91
CA HIS A 207 36.40 -1.90 24.76
C HIS A 207 37.84 -1.34 24.64
N ASP A 208 38.50 -1.55 23.50
CA ASP A 208 39.88 -1.11 23.28
C ASP A 208 39.95 0.06 22.30
N ARG A 209 40.23 1.25 22.83
CA ARG A 209 40.39 2.50 22.06
C ARG A 209 41.79 2.68 21.47
N THR A 210 42.74 1.83 21.83
CA THR A 210 44.16 1.99 21.47
C THR A 210 44.51 1.30 20.17
N THR A 211 43.79 0.24 19.82
CA THR A 211 44.01 -0.47 18.55
C THR A 211 43.28 0.21 17.40
N VAL A 212 44.00 0.44 16.31
CA VAL A 212 43.43 0.91 15.05
C VAL A 212 42.66 -0.23 14.39
N ARG A 213 41.35 0.00 14.17
CA ARG A 213 40.43 -0.98 13.57
C ARG A 213 39.72 -0.37 12.36
N PRO A 214 39.35 -1.17 11.36
CA PRO A 214 38.40 -0.72 10.35
C PRO A 214 37.08 -0.34 11.01
N THR A 215 36.46 0.75 10.53
CA THR A 215 35.20 1.27 11.06
C THR A 215 34.09 1.03 10.05
N TYR A 216 33.03 0.34 10.48
CA TYR A 216 31.79 0.20 9.75
C TYR A 216 30.88 1.38 10.07
N ILE A 217 30.33 2.02 9.04
CA ILE A 217 29.41 3.15 9.19
C ILE A 217 28.02 2.67 8.80
N PHE A 218 27.10 2.68 9.76
CA PHE A 218 25.70 2.33 9.55
C PHE A 218 24.83 3.59 9.55
N ILE A 219 23.95 3.66 8.55
CA ILE A 219 23.01 4.75 8.33
C ILE A 219 21.64 4.08 8.17
N HIS A 220 20.72 4.34 9.09
CA HIS A 220 19.41 3.68 9.10
C HIS A 220 18.57 4.02 7.86
N GLY A 221 17.56 3.19 7.57
CA GLY A 221 16.58 3.44 6.53
C GLY A 221 15.46 4.39 6.98
N GLY A 222 14.26 4.22 6.42
CA GLY A 222 13.05 4.94 6.87
C GLY A 222 12.57 6.05 5.92
N GLY A 223 13.01 6.02 4.67
CA GLY A 223 12.47 6.88 3.61
C GLY A 223 12.65 8.37 3.88
N PHE A 224 13.67 8.74 4.66
CA PHE A 224 13.96 10.09 5.14
C PHE A 224 12.90 10.69 6.08
N VAL A 225 11.92 9.91 6.53
CA VAL A 225 10.79 10.41 7.36
C VAL A 225 10.75 9.76 8.74
N THR A 226 11.22 8.53 8.86
CA THR A 226 11.26 7.75 10.10
C THR A 226 12.65 7.13 10.28
N GLY A 227 12.89 6.54 11.45
CA GLY A 227 14.13 5.89 11.80
C GLY A 227 14.79 6.56 12.99
N ASP A 228 15.28 5.73 13.89
CA ASP A 228 16.04 6.12 15.08
C ASP A 228 17.07 5.03 15.39
N LYS A 229 18.00 5.29 16.31
CA LYS A 229 19.04 4.33 16.71
C LYS A 229 18.52 3.14 17.51
N VAL A 230 17.22 3.15 17.85
CA VAL A 230 16.56 2.21 18.78
C VAL A 230 15.25 1.66 18.20
N GLU A 231 15.06 1.68 16.88
CA GLU A 231 13.89 1.01 16.29
C GLU A 231 14.18 -0.49 16.19
N GLU A 232 13.50 -1.34 16.99
CA GLU A 232 13.64 -2.79 16.88
C GLU A 232 13.46 -3.26 15.41
N ASP A 233 14.43 -4.01 14.89
CA ASP A 233 14.28 -4.70 13.61
C ASP A 233 13.03 -5.60 13.70
N LYS A 234 12.05 -5.32 12.84
CA LYS A 234 10.80 -6.09 12.72
C LYS A 234 11.04 -7.57 12.37
N ALA A 235 12.27 -7.96 12.05
CA ALA A 235 12.69 -9.35 11.87
C ALA A 235 12.98 -10.12 13.18
N GLY A 236 12.79 -9.52 14.36
CA GLY A 236 12.86 -10.21 15.65
C GLY A 236 14.27 -10.53 16.14
N ARG A 237 15.30 -9.95 15.54
CA ARG A 237 16.64 -9.84 16.12
C ARG A 237 16.74 -8.51 16.85
N SER A 238 17.36 -8.48 18.03
CA SER A 238 17.65 -7.18 18.62
C SER A 238 18.67 -6.48 17.72
N GLU A 239 18.47 -5.19 17.39
CA GLU A 239 19.44 -4.46 16.56
C GLU A 239 20.85 -4.49 17.16
N PHE A 240 20.94 -4.61 18.48
CA PHE A 240 22.18 -4.86 19.20
C PHE A 240 22.90 -6.13 18.75
N ASP A 241 22.20 -7.22 18.44
CA ASP A 241 22.83 -8.45 17.91
C ASP A 241 23.42 -8.23 16.52
N TYR A 242 22.80 -7.37 15.71
CA TYR A 242 23.34 -6.99 14.40
C TYR A 242 24.61 -6.14 14.55
N TYR A 243 24.57 -5.08 15.36
CA TYR A 243 25.75 -4.21 15.55
C TYR A 243 26.92 -4.93 16.22
N THR A 244 26.63 -5.77 17.23
CA THR A 244 27.66 -6.55 17.93
C THR A 244 28.31 -7.62 17.05
N SER A 245 27.64 -8.08 15.97
CA SER A 245 28.28 -8.99 15.00
C SER A 245 29.51 -8.36 14.32
N PHE A 246 29.50 -7.05 14.09
CA PHE A 246 30.64 -6.32 13.53
C PHE A 246 31.76 -6.13 14.56
N THR A 247 31.40 -5.80 15.80
CA THR A 247 32.40 -5.62 16.86
C THR A 247 33.07 -6.94 17.23
N ASN A 248 32.33 -8.04 17.24
CA ASN A 248 32.88 -9.39 17.40
C ASN A 248 33.78 -9.82 16.21
N ALA A 249 33.55 -9.28 15.02
CA ALA A 249 34.42 -9.47 13.86
C ALA A 249 35.67 -8.54 13.87
N GLY A 250 35.84 -7.71 14.91
CA GLY A 250 37.01 -6.84 15.08
C GLY A 250 36.89 -5.45 14.45
N TYR A 251 35.68 -5.04 14.05
CA TYR A 251 35.41 -3.69 13.54
C TYR A 251 34.94 -2.76 14.66
N ASN A 252 35.18 -1.47 14.53
CA ASN A 252 34.36 -0.48 15.24
C ASN A 252 33.11 -0.20 14.41
N LEU A 253 32.01 0.19 15.05
CA LEU A 253 30.78 0.59 14.35
C LEU A 253 30.36 1.99 14.76
N LEU A 254 29.98 2.80 13.78
CA LEU A 254 29.36 4.11 13.95
C LEU A 254 27.93 4.02 13.44
N HIS A 255 26.95 4.28 14.30
CA HIS A 255 25.55 4.38 13.91
C HIS A 255 25.14 5.85 13.88
N LEU A 256 24.91 6.39 12.69
CA LEU A 256 24.46 7.77 12.53
C LEU A 256 22.94 7.88 12.59
N ILE A 257 22.44 8.86 13.34
CA ILE A 257 21.09 9.40 13.11
C ILE A 257 21.14 10.41 11.97
N TYR A 258 20.12 10.33 11.14
CA TYR A 258 19.59 11.48 10.44
C TYR A 258 18.06 11.43 10.53
N LYS A 259 17.44 12.43 11.16
CA LYS A 259 15.98 12.62 11.05
C LYS A 259 15.66 13.62 9.93
N CYS A 260 14.41 13.58 9.48
CA CYS A 260 13.91 14.28 8.30
C CYS A 260 14.35 15.76 8.20
N TRP A 261 14.83 16.14 7.02
CA TRP A 261 15.36 17.46 6.66
C TRP A 261 14.30 18.44 6.15
N ILE A 262 13.10 18.39 6.72
CA ILE A 262 11.93 19.06 6.15
C ILE A 262 11.32 20.05 7.15
#